data_AF-A0A944ASP5-F1
#
_entry.id   AF-A0A944ASP5-F1
#
_cell.length_a   1.000
_cell.length_b   1.000
_cell.length_c   1.000
_cell.angle_alpha   90.00
_cell.angle_beta   90.00
_cell.angle_gamma   90.00
#
_symmetry.space_group_name_H-M   'P 1'
#
loop_
_entity.id
_entity.type
_entity.pdbx_description
1 polymer ?
#
loop_
_entity_poly.entity_id
_entity_poly.type
_entity_poly.pdbx_seq_one_letter_code
_entity_poly.pdbx_strand_id
1 'polypeptide(L)'
;MKKLLFATILSAAALFSMAAQSNSLQPLAVVKYNGHETVSLKEVKEAVETYQTQAGRQFTVEEKKQIIESIVDQKLIVQAARKEGISVNDSQVDQVFLQNMAQLVGRQGTENEYREIVRQKTGKTLDEFLLSLVRMNVSQYKTYLKNQLLAQQYVIAKKGAEINAIQATDKEIRDFYELNKAKIVLNDMVHMFLVSVKKGDNPAEAKAKIESLRNDYTSKKLTLDAMRNAAKNPAASGYVAGDLMLEKTEQYAQALGVKYENILEVFRSEKNKASELLETEVDYQFYVVLEKYNAKMLGLSDVVTPGSTVTVYEYIKANITNQKKSAALLKAVQDISRELNVPANVERKKTGAELDALLSW
;
A
#
# COMPACT_ATOMS: atom_id res chain seq x y z
N MET A 1 22.29 2.24 9.12
CA MET A 1 22.18 3.38 8.18
C MET A 1 21.68 2.84 6.85
N LYS A 2 20.69 3.35 6.12
CA LYS A 2 19.58 4.29 6.35
C LYS A 2 18.42 3.73 5.51
N LYS A 3 17.20 3.84 6.05
CA LYS A 3 15.94 3.39 5.47
C LYS A 3 15.60 4.28 4.26
N LEU A 4 15.07 3.73 3.18
CA LEU A 4 14.44 4.53 2.11
C LEU A 4 12.92 4.39 2.23
N LEU A 5 12.31 5.44 2.81
CA LEU A 5 10.88 5.75 2.82
C LEU A 5 10.62 6.92 1.84
N PHE A 6 9.51 6.81 1.11
CA PHE A 6 8.60 7.81 0.53
C PHE A 6 9.08 9.14 -0.13
N ALA A 7 8.56 9.34 -1.35
CA ALA A 7 7.93 10.54 -1.95
C ALA A 7 8.63 11.92 -1.93
N THR A 8 8.70 12.60 -3.10
CA THR A 8 7.97 13.84 -3.51
C THR A 8 8.63 14.47 -4.75
N ILE A 9 7.81 15.09 -5.60
CA ILE A 9 8.01 15.66 -6.95
C ILE A 9 8.80 16.99 -6.95
N LEU A 10 9.70 17.23 -7.94
CA LEU A 10 9.74 18.45 -8.79
C LEU A 10 10.75 18.32 -9.96
N SER A 11 10.34 18.80 -11.13
CA SER A 11 10.98 18.73 -12.45
C SER A 11 12.13 19.71 -12.68
N ALA A 12 13.13 19.36 -13.53
CA ALA A 12 13.56 20.14 -14.71
C ALA A 12 14.79 19.52 -15.42
N ALA A 13 14.83 19.73 -16.74
CA ALA A 13 15.72 19.23 -17.79
C ALA A 13 17.24 19.52 -17.62
N ALA A 14 18.10 18.66 -18.18
CA ALA A 14 18.74 18.86 -19.50
C ALA A 14 20.06 18.06 -19.69
N LEU A 15 20.10 17.32 -20.81
CA LEU A 15 21.18 17.12 -21.79
C LEU A 15 22.56 16.51 -21.44
N PHE A 16 23.02 15.72 -22.43
CA PHE A 16 24.32 15.07 -22.67
C PHE A 16 24.58 13.77 -21.88
N SER A 17 24.95 12.63 -22.49
CA SER A 17 25.75 12.42 -23.70
C SER A 17 25.46 11.06 -24.36
N MET A 18 25.46 11.06 -25.69
CA MET A 18 25.42 9.86 -26.53
C MET A 18 26.83 9.26 -26.61
N ALA A 19 27.10 8.20 -25.84
CA ALA A 19 28.24 7.30 -26.06
C ALA A 19 28.06 5.99 -25.27
N ALA A 20 27.09 5.14 -25.60
CA ALA A 20 26.96 3.85 -24.89
C ALA A 20 26.25 2.71 -25.66
N GLN A 21 26.15 2.76 -26.99
CA GLN A 21 25.28 1.81 -27.71
C GLN A 21 25.94 0.50 -28.18
N SER A 22 27.25 0.29 -28.00
CA SER A 22 27.95 -0.88 -28.55
C SER A 22 28.41 -1.95 -27.55
N ASN A 23 28.12 -1.83 -26.24
CA ASN A 23 28.65 -2.76 -25.22
C ASN A 23 27.61 -3.27 -24.19
N SER A 24 26.32 -3.21 -24.53
CA SER A 24 25.21 -3.48 -23.60
C SER A 24 25.08 -4.96 -23.19
N LEU A 25 25.53 -5.89 -24.02
CA LEU A 25 25.48 -7.34 -23.71
C LEU A 25 26.71 -7.86 -22.94
N GLN A 26 27.64 -6.98 -22.55
CA GLN A 26 28.84 -7.39 -21.82
C GLN A 26 28.44 -8.09 -20.50
N PRO A 27 28.96 -9.30 -20.22
CA PRO A 27 28.70 -9.99 -18.96
C PRO A 27 29.45 -9.31 -17.81
N LEU A 28 28.74 -9.06 -16.71
CA LEU A 28 29.27 -8.54 -15.46
C LEU A 28 29.47 -9.65 -14.43
N ALA A 29 28.56 -10.62 -14.39
CA ALA A 29 28.66 -11.81 -13.58
C ALA A 29 27.95 -13.00 -14.24
N VAL A 30 28.30 -14.22 -13.84
CA VAL A 30 27.61 -15.46 -14.23
C VAL A 30 27.23 -16.22 -12.95
N VAL A 31 25.94 -16.46 -12.79
CA VAL A 31 25.36 -17.24 -11.69
C VAL A 31 25.18 -18.68 -12.15
N LYS A 32 25.74 -19.62 -11.38
CA LYS A 32 25.90 -21.04 -11.74
C LYS A 32 25.51 -22.02 -10.62
N TYR A 33 24.41 -21.75 -9.91
CA TYR A 33 23.92 -22.60 -8.81
C TYR A 33 23.05 -23.78 -9.29
N ASN A 34 22.17 -23.52 -10.26
CA ASN A 34 21.27 -24.49 -10.89
C ASN A 34 21.00 -24.07 -12.35
N GLY A 35 22.04 -24.12 -13.17
CA GLY A 35 22.06 -23.57 -14.54
C GLY A 35 22.92 -22.31 -14.66
N HIS A 36 23.21 -21.87 -15.88
CA HIS A 36 24.05 -20.70 -16.14
C HIS A 36 23.19 -19.50 -16.51
N GLU A 37 23.20 -18.46 -15.68
CA GLU A 37 22.52 -17.20 -15.96
C GLU A 37 23.51 -16.02 -15.87
N THR A 38 23.56 -15.23 -16.94
CA THR A 38 24.43 -14.05 -17.01
C THR A 38 23.72 -12.83 -16.44
N VAL A 39 24.45 -12.03 -15.67
CA VAL A 39 24.10 -10.63 -15.34
C VAL A 39 24.80 -9.74 -16.36
N SER A 40 24.03 -9.03 -17.19
CA SER A 40 24.57 -8.19 -18.27
C SER A 40 24.57 -6.70 -17.90
N LEU A 41 25.41 -5.91 -18.56
CA LEU A 41 25.40 -4.46 -18.40
C LEU A 41 24.04 -3.83 -18.76
N LYS A 42 23.34 -4.38 -19.76
CA LYS A 42 21.99 -3.95 -20.15
C LYS A 42 20.99 -4.12 -19.01
N GLU A 43 20.94 -5.31 -18.42
CA GLU A 43 20.04 -5.63 -17.30
C GLU A 43 20.28 -4.68 -16.11
N VAL A 44 21.56 -4.40 -15.82
CA VAL A 44 21.93 -3.46 -14.75
C VAL A 44 21.52 -2.03 -15.09
N LYS A 45 21.73 -1.57 -16.33
CA LYS A 45 21.31 -0.23 -16.77
C LYS A 45 19.79 -0.06 -16.67
N GLU A 46 19.02 -1.03 -17.16
CA GLU A 46 17.56 -1.00 -17.10
C GLU A 46 17.04 -0.97 -15.65
N ALA A 47 17.66 -1.75 -14.75
CA ALA A 47 17.36 -1.73 -13.33
C ALA A 47 17.70 -0.38 -12.67
N VAL A 48 18.90 0.14 -12.92
CA VAL A 48 19.34 1.46 -12.43
C VAL A 48 18.42 2.56 -12.91
N GLU A 49 18.09 2.63 -14.21
CA GLU A 49 17.21 3.65 -14.76
C GLU A 49 15.81 3.59 -14.13
N THR A 50 15.28 2.38 -13.90
CA THR A 50 14.01 2.18 -13.22
C THR A 50 14.07 2.74 -11.79
N TYR A 51 15.09 2.39 -11.03
CA TYR A 51 15.24 2.88 -9.65
C TYR A 51 15.58 4.37 -9.56
N GLN A 52 16.34 4.93 -10.49
CA GLN A 52 16.63 6.36 -10.57
C GLN A 52 15.38 7.17 -10.90
N THR A 53 14.56 6.67 -11.83
CA THR A 53 13.26 7.28 -12.16
C THR A 53 12.35 7.34 -10.93
N GLN A 54 12.32 6.27 -10.13
CA GLN A 54 11.54 6.21 -8.90
C GLN A 54 12.13 7.08 -7.78
N ALA A 55 13.46 7.12 -7.66
CA ALA A 55 14.16 7.88 -6.63
C ALA A 55 14.26 9.38 -6.97
N GLY A 56 14.03 9.76 -8.23
CA GLY A 56 14.16 11.14 -8.70
C GLY A 56 15.60 11.67 -8.69
N ARG A 57 16.60 10.79 -8.67
CA ARG A 57 18.02 11.20 -8.65
C ARG A 57 18.92 10.20 -9.36
N GLN A 58 20.09 10.69 -9.76
CA GLN A 58 21.18 9.84 -10.24
C GLN A 58 21.79 9.02 -9.08
N PHE A 59 22.36 7.87 -9.44
CA PHE A 59 22.91 6.89 -8.51
C PHE A 59 24.43 6.92 -8.62
N THR A 60 25.09 6.82 -7.47
CA THR A 60 26.55 6.71 -7.39
C THR A 60 27.01 5.37 -7.96
N VAL A 61 28.30 5.26 -8.30
CA VAL A 61 28.92 3.99 -8.72
C VAL A 61 28.69 2.89 -7.68
N GLU A 62 28.78 3.22 -6.39
CA GLU A 62 28.58 2.26 -5.31
C GLU A 62 27.14 1.73 -5.25
N GLU A 63 26.15 2.59 -5.46
CA GLU A 63 24.74 2.18 -5.55
C GLU A 63 24.48 1.30 -6.77
N LYS A 64 25.15 1.57 -7.90
CA LYS A 64 25.06 0.71 -9.08
C LYS A 64 25.69 -0.67 -8.85
N LYS A 65 26.79 -0.76 -8.10
CA LYS A 65 27.34 -2.06 -7.67
C LYS A 65 26.37 -2.84 -6.78
N GLN A 66 25.69 -2.16 -5.86
CA GLN A 66 24.67 -2.78 -5.03
C GLN A 66 23.51 -3.35 -5.86
N ILE A 67 23.16 -2.71 -6.97
CA ILE A 67 22.17 -3.24 -7.92
C ILE A 67 22.68 -4.49 -8.62
N ILE A 68 23.96 -4.53 -9.03
CA ILE A 68 24.57 -5.76 -9.58
C ILE A 68 24.45 -6.90 -8.57
N GLU A 69 24.86 -6.67 -7.32
CA GLU A 69 24.80 -7.69 -6.28
C GLU A 69 23.36 -8.10 -5.97
N SER A 70 22.40 -7.17 -5.98
CA SER A 70 20.98 -7.50 -5.83
C SER A 70 20.45 -8.40 -6.97
N ILE A 71 20.89 -8.18 -8.22
CA ILE A 71 20.50 -9.02 -9.36
C ILE A 71 21.15 -10.41 -9.25
N VAL A 72 22.42 -10.47 -8.86
CA VAL A 72 23.14 -11.74 -8.60
C VAL A 72 22.40 -12.54 -7.52
N ASP A 73 22.10 -11.91 -6.39
CA ASP A 73 21.41 -12.51 -5.25
C ASP A 73 20.02 -13.02 -5.64
N GLN A 74 19.24 -12.24 -6.40
CA GLN A 74 17.94 -12.68 -6.88
C GLN A 74 18.06 -13.94 -7.76
N LYS A 75 19.00 -13.96 -8.72
CA LYS A 75 19.21 -15.14 -9.58
C LYS A 75 19.65 -16.36 -8.76
N LEU A 76 20.53 -16.20 -7.78
CA LEU A 76 20.95 -17.28 -6.87
C LEU A 76 19.76 -17.86 -6.12
N ILE A 77 18.95 -17.00 -5.50
CA ILE A 77 17.77 -17.44 -4.74
C ILE A 77 16.76 -18.16 -5.65
N VAL A 78 16.50 -17.64 -6.85
CA VAL A 78 15.58 -18.28 -7.81
C VAL A 78 16.12 -19.63 -8.27
N GLN A 79 17.41 -19.75 -8.55
CA GLN A 79 18.04 -21.02 -8.89
C GLN A 79 17.96 -22.02 -7.73
N ALA A 80 18.15 -21.55 -6.49
CA ALA A 80 17.99 -22.37 -5.29
C ALA A 80 16.56 -22.86 -5.11
N ALA A 81 15.57 -21.98 -5.27
CA ALA A 81 14.16 -22.35 -5.26
C ALA A 81 13.85 -23.46 -6.26
N ARG A 82 14.28 -23.30 -7.51
CA ARG A 82 14.08 -24.30 -8.57
C ARG A 82 14.77 -25.62 -8.26
N LYS A 83 15.99 -25.58 -7.70
CA LYS A 83 16.76 -26.78 -7.34
C LYS A 83 16.04 -27.60 -6.27
N GLU A 84 15.34 -26.94 -5.37
CA GLU A 84 14.56 -27.56 -4.29
C GLU A 84 13.11 -27.85 -4.68
N GLY A 85 12.74 -27.70 -5.95
CA GLY A 85 11.40 -28.01 -6.44
C GLY A 85 10.33 -27.00 -6.06
N ILE A 86 10.70 -25.79 -5.62
CA ILE A 86 9.74 -24.71 -5.37
C ILE A 86 9.32 -24.10 -6.70
N SER A 87 8.00 -24.00 -6.90
CA SER A 87 7.40 -23.52 -8.14
C SER A 87 6.29 -22.51 -7.88
N VAL A 88 6.20 -21.49 -8.73
CA VAL A 88 5.09 -20.54 -8.80
C VAL A 88 4.30 -20.82 -10.07
N ASN A 89 2.99 -21.00 -9.94
CA ASN A 89 2.11 -21.18 -11.09
C ASN A 89 1.73 -19.83 -11.72
N ASP A 90 1.28 -19.85 -12.97
CA ASP A 90 1.01 -18.61 -13.69
C ASP A 90 -0.23 -17.88 -13.14
N SER A 91 -1.18 -18.59 -12.52
CA SER A 91 -2.34 -17.96 -11.89
C SER A 91 -1.97 -17.10 -10.68
N GLN A 92 -0.97 -17.49 -9.88
CA GLN A 92 -0.42 -16.66 -8.80
C GLN A 92 0.23 -15.39 -9.36
N VAL A 93 0.96 -15.51 -10.48
CA VAL A 93 1.58 -14.36 -11.15
C VAL A 93 0.52 -13.40 -11.67
N ASP A 94 -0.53 -13.94 -12.30
CA ASP A 94 -1.65 -13.14 -12.82
C ASP A 94 -2.40 -12.42 -11.70
N GLN A 95 -2.65 -13.08 -10.56
CA GLN A 95 -3.29 -12.45 -9.41
C GLN A 95 -2.48 -11.25 -8.89
N VAL A 96 -1.17 -11.40 -8.72
CA VAL A 96 -0.29 -10.31 -8.27
C VAL A 96 -0.22 -9.20 -9.33
N PHE A 97 -0.14 -9.56 -10.61
CA PHE A 97 -0.17 -8.61 -11.71
C PHE A 97 -1.45 -7.77 -11.69
N LEU A 98 -2.62 -8.40 -11.58
CA LEU A 98 -3.91 -7.71 -11.52
C LEU A 98 -4.03 -6.84 -10.26
N GLN A 99 -3.52 -7.29 -9.11
CA GLN A 99 -3.49 -6.50 -7.89
C GLN A 99 -2.64 -5.23 -8.05
N ASN A 100 -1.46 -5.34 -8.66
CA ASN A 100 -0.61 -4.19 -8.94
C ASN A 100 -1.27 -3.24 -9.94
N MET A 101 -1.92 -3.76 -10.99
CA MET A 101 -2.67 -2.96 -11.95
C MET A 101 -3.86 -2.25 -11.30
N ALA A 102 -4.55 -2.89 -10.36
CA ALA A 102 -5.65 -2.29 -9.63
C ALA A 102 -5.20 -1.04 -8.85
N GLN A 103 -4.02 -1.10 -8.22
CA GLN A 103 -3.43 0.04 -7.52
C GLN A 103 -3.06 1.18 -8.48
N LEU A 104 -2.49 0.86 -9.65
CA LEU A 104 -2.10 1.86 -10.65
C LEU A 104 -3.30 2.55 -11.32
N VAL A 105 -4.38 1.79 -11.57
CA VAL A 105 -5.56 2.27 -12.32
C VAL A 105 -6.65 2.81 -11.39
N GLY A 106 -6.61 2.46 -10.11
CA GLY A 106 -7.56 2.88 -9.07
C GLY A 106 -8.84 2.04 -9.01
N ARG A 107 -8.87 0.87 -9.65
CA ARG A 107 -10.02 -0.07 -9.60
C ARG A 107 -9.63 -1.51 -9.90
N GLN A 108 -10.37 -2.47 -9.36
CA GLN A 108 -10.22 -3.89 -9.71
C GLN A 108 -10.75 -4.17 -11.12
N GLY A 109 -10.20 -5.20 -11.76
CA GLY A 109 -10.57 -5.62 -13.11
C GLY A 109 -9.67 -6.73 -13.65
N THR A 110 -9.95 -7.12 -14.87
CA THR A 110 -9.19 -8.08 -15.68
C THR A 110 -8.12 -7.37 -16.51
N GLU A 111 -7.17 -8.14 -17.05
CA GLU A 111 -6.11 -7.59 -17.90
C GLU A 111 -6.67 -6.90 -19.15
N ASN A 112 -7.72 -7.45 -19.77
CA ASN A 112 -8.37 -6.83 -20.93
C ASN A 112 -9.04 -5.50 -20.56
N GLU A 113 -9.70 -5.43 -19.41
CA GLU A 113 -10.24 -4.16 -18.91
C GLU A 113 -9.12 -3.15 -18.65
N TYR A 114 -7.97 -3.58 -18.11
CA TYR A 114 -6.83 -2.69 -17.93
C TYR A 114 -6.23 -2.18 -19.24
N ARG A 115 -6.12 -3.03 -20.28
CA ARG A 115 -5.72 -2.58 -21.63
C ARG A 115 -6.62 -1.45 -22.11
N GLU A 116 -7.92 -1.60 -21.92
CA GLU A 116 -8.89 -0.62 -22.40
C GLU A 116 -8.91 0.67 -21.59
N ILE A 117 -8.83 0.58 -20.27
CA ILE A 117 -8.75 1.76 -19.40
C ILE A 117 -7.48 2.55 -19.67
N VAL A 118 -6.33 1.88 -19.80
CA VAL A 118 -5.05 2.53 -20.08
C VAL A 118 -5.09 3.22 -21.44
N ARG A 119 -5.63 2.56 -22.46
CA ARG A 119 -5.81 3.14 -23.80
C ARG A 119 -6.68 4.39 -23.75
N GLN A 120 -7.82 4.33 -23.06
CA GLN A 120 -8.74 5.46 -22.92
C GLN A 120 -8.13 6.64 -22.13
N LYS A 121 -7.41 6.36 -21.03
CA LYS A 121 -6.86 7.40 -20.16
C LYS A 121 -5.56 8.03 -20.67
N THR A 122 -4.74 7.27 -21.39
CA THR A 122 -3.36 7.67 -21.71
C THR A 122 -3.03 7.68 -23.19
N GLY A 123 -3.89 7.10 -24.04
CA GLY A 123 -3.62 6.89 -25.46
C GLY A 123 -2.57 5.82 -25.77
N LYS A 124 -2.00 5.17 -24.75
CA LYS A 124 -0.98 4.12 -24.88
C LYS A 124 -1.58 2.73 -24.78
N THR A 125 -0.90 1.75 -25.39
CA THR A 125 -1.13 0.33 -25.09
C THR A 125 -0.67 0.01 -23.66
N LEU A 126 -1.15 -1.11 -23.11
CA LEU A 126 -0.71 -1.56 -21.78
C LEU A 126 0.81 -1.83 -21.72
N ASP A 127 1.40 -2.35 -22.80
CA ASP A 127 2.84 -2.57 -22.89
C ASP A 127 3.61 -1.24 -22.86
N GLU A 128 3.20 -0.25 -23.66
CA GLU A 128 3.82 1.09 -23.67
C GLU A 128 3.64 1.82 -22.33
N PHE A 129 2.50 1.63 -21.67
CA PHE A 129 2.25 2.17 -20.35
C PHE A 129 3.21 1.57 -19.32
N LEU A 130 3.33 0.25 -19.26
CA LEU A 130 4.29 -0.41 -18.36
C LEU A 130 5.74 -0.09 -18.71
N LEU A 131 6.11 -0.02 -19.99
CA LEU A 131 7.43 0.44 -20.42
C LEU A 131 7.72 1.87 -19.94
N SER A 132 6.69 2.73 -19.86
CA SER A 132 6.85 4.09 -19.35
C SER A 132 7.01 4.18 -17.83
N LEU A 133 6.52 3.19 -17.08
CA LEU A 133 6.54 3.17 -15.61
C LEU A 133 7.70 2.36 -15.04
N VAL A 134 7.87 1.14 -15.54
CA VAL A 134 8.77 0.12 -14.98
C VAL A 134 9.75 -0.43 -16.02
N ARG A 135 9.80 0.17 -17.22
CA ARG A 135 10.72 -0.21 -18.32
C ARG A 135 10.59 -1.67 -18.76
N MET A 136 9.45 -2.30 -18.46
CA MET A 136 9.12 -3.67 -18.83
C MET A 136 7.77 -3.69 -19.55
N ASN A 137 7.65 -4.50 -20.60
CA ASN A 137 6.35 -4.85 -21.17
C ASN A 137 5.62 -5.85 -20.26
N VAL A 138 4.37 -6.21 -20.58
CA VAL A 138 3.54 -7.11 -19.75
C VAL A 138 4.23 -8.45 -19.51
N SER A 139 4.79 -9.06 -20.56
CA SER A 139 5.44 -10.38 -20.47
C SER A 139 6.70 -10.35 -19.59
N GLN A 140 7.55 -9.34 -19.78
CA GLN A 140 8.73 -9.12 -18.96
C GLN A 140 8.36 -8.87 -17.50
N TYR A 141 7.32 -8.07 -17.26
CA TYR A 141 6.88 -7.75 -15.92
C TYR A 141 6.29 -8.98 -15.21
N LYS A 142 5.49 -9.81 -15.89
CA LYS A 142 5.01 -11.08 -15.32
C LYS A 142 6.15 -12.05 -15.02
N THR A 143 7.18 -12.10 -15.87
CA THR A 143 8.39 -12.90 -15.61
C THR A 143 9.14 -12.39 -14.37
N TYR A 144 9.27 -11.07 -14.23
CA TYR A 144 9.84 -10.44 -13.04
C TYR A 144 9.05 -10.81 -11.77
N LEU A 145 7.72 -10.70 -11.81
CA LEU A 145 6.83 -11.08 -10.70
C LEU A 145 6.97 -12.56 -10.34
N LYS A 146 7.05 -13.46 -11.32
CA LYS A 146 7.28 -14.89 -11.10
C LYS A 146 8.58 -15.15 -10.35
N ASN A 147 9.67 -14.51 -10.76
CA ASN A 147 10.96 -14.63 -10.08
C ASN A 147 10.92 -14.05 -8.66
N GLN A 148 10.23 -12.92 -8.46
CA GLN A 148 10.03 -12.33 -7.13
C GLN A 148 9.24 -13.26 -6.20
N LEU A 149 8.17 -13.87 -6.69
CA LEU A 149 7.36 -14.84 -5.95
C LEU A 149 8.14 -16.11 -5.62
N LEU A 150 8.95 -16.62 -6.56
CA LEU A 150 9.83 -17.77 -6.31
C LEU A 150 10.82 -17.47 -5.19
N ALA A 151 11.46 -16.31 -5.25
CA ALA A 151 12.40 -15.90 -4.21
C ALA A 151 11.72 -15.73 -2.84
N GLN A 152 10.54 -15.12 -2.82
CA GLN A 152 9.75 -14.98 -1.60
C GLN A 152 9.36 -16.35 -1.01
N GLN A 153 8.85 -17.26 -1.83
CA GLN A 153 8.47 -18.61 -1.39
C GLN A 153 9.67 -19.39 -0.84
N TYR A 154 10.84 -19.26 -1.46
CA TYR A 154 12.06 -19.88 -0.97
C TYR A 154 12.47 -19.37 0.42
N VAL A 155 12.46 -18.05 0.61
CA VAL A 155 12.78 -17.44 1.91
C VAL A 155 11.78 -17.89 2.98
N ILE A 156 10.48 -17.95 2.64
CA ILE A 156 9.45 -18.46 3.56
C ILE A 156 9.65 -19.95 3.86
N ALA A 157 9.98 -20.77 2.86
CA ALA A 157 10.23 -22.19 3.07
C ALA A 157 11.42 -22.44 4.02
N LYS A 158 12.48 -21.61 3.91
CA LYS A 158 13.68 -21.74 4.76
C LYS A 158 13.55 -21.10 6.13
N LYS A 159 12.89 -19.94 6.23
CA LYS A 159 12.92 -19.07 7.42
C LYS A 159 11.54 -18.68 7.95
N GLY A 160 10.46 -19.10 7.30
CA GLY A 160 9.09 -18.75 7.66
C GLY A 160 8.70 -19.18 9.07
N ALA A 161 9.11 -20.37 9.52
CA ALA A 161 8.83 -20.83 10.88
C ALA A 161 9.49 -19.93 11.94
N GLU A 162 10.78 -19.64 11.78
CA GLU A 162 11.54 -18.74 12.66
C GLU A 162 10.93 -17.33 12.68
N ILE A 163 10.58 -16.79 11.50
CA ILE A 163 9.96 -15.46 11.36
C ILE A 163 8.57 -15.44 12.00
N ASN A 164 7.75 -16.47 11.80
CA ASN A 164 6.39 -16.51 12.32
C ASN A 164 6.32 -16.61 13.85
N ALA A 165 7.30 -17.27 14.46
CA ALA A 165 7.46 -17.37 15.90
C ALA A 165 7.85 -16.04 16.57
N ILE A 166 8.32 -15.04 15.80
CA ILE A 166 8.66 -13.72 16.34
C ILE A 166 7.41 -13.05 16.90
N GLN A 167 7.52 -12.60 18.15
CA GLN A 167 6.53 -11.79 18.85
C GLN A 167 7.21 -10.60 19.53
N ALA A 168 6.45 -9.54 19.73
CA ALA A 168 6.83 -8.48 20.65
C ALA A 168 6.77 -9.01 22.10
N THR A 169 7.76 -8.62 22.89
CA THR A 169 7.82 -8.91 24.33
C THR A 169 7.07 -7.82 25.11
N ASP A 170 6.58 -8.18 26.30
CA ASP A 170 5.94 -7.23 27.21
C ASP A 170 6.82 -6.02 27.52
N LYS A 171 8.14 -6.23 27.63
CA LYS A 171 9.11 -5.15 27.84
C LYS A 171 9.14 -4.18 26.66
N GLU A 172 9.25 -4.69 25.42
CA GLU A 172 9.26 -3.84 24.21
C GLU A 172 7.96 -3.03 24.09
N ILE A 173 6.82 -3.62 24.45
CA ILE A 173 5.52 -2.95 24.42
C ILE A 173 5.47 -1.81 25.44
N ARG A 174 5.93 -2.05 26.67
CA ARG A 174 5.97 -1.04 27.74
C ARG A 174 6.98 0.07 27.42
N ASP A 175 8.17 -0.27 26.96
CA ASP A 175 9.18 0.70 26.55
C ASP A 175 8.63 1.60 25.42
N PHE A 176 8.00 0.99 24.41
CA PHE A 176 7.38 1.75 23.32
C PHE A 176 6.27 2.67 23.84
N TYR A 177 5.41 2.17 24.73
CA TYR A 177 4.35 2.96 25.33
C TYR A 177 4.92 4.16 26.10
N GLU A 178 5.89 3.97 27.00
CA GLU A 178 6.46 5.06 27.79
C GLU A 178 7.16 6.10 26.90
N LEU A 179 7.88 5.67 25.87
CA LEU A 179 8.54 6.58 24.92
C LEU A 179 7.55 7.38 24.05
N ASN A 180 6.34 6.86 23.84
CA ASN A 180 5.36 7.46 22.94
C ASN A 180 4.08 7.91 23.66
N LYS A 181 4.02 7.86 24.99
CA LYS A 181 2.80 8.03 25.78
C LYS A 181 2.04 9.31 25.46
N ALA A 182 2.76 10.42 25.25
CA ALA A 182 2.17 11.71 24.88
C ALA A 182 1.44 11.71 23.52
N LYS A 183 1.73 10.74 22.66
CA LYS A 183 1.12 10.58 21.33
C LYS A 183 0.01 9.52 21.30
N ILE A 184 -0.13 8.74 22.37
CA ILE A 184 -1.13 7.67 22.47
C ILE A 184 -2.36 8.27 23.15
N VAL A 185 -3.14 9.00 22.35
CA VAL A 185 -4.30 9.75 22.79
C VAL A 185 -5.52 9.35 21.97
N LEU A 186 -6.67 9.41 22.63
CA LEU A 186 -7.96 9.54 21.97
C LEU A 186 -8.18 11.02 21.69
N ASN A 187 -8.45 11.39 20.44
CA ASN A 187 -8.94 12.73 20.13
C ASN A 187 -10.42 12.85 20.53
N ASP A 188 -10.92 14.09 20.58
CA ASP A 188 -12.36 14.31 20.64
C ASP A 188 -13.01 13.61 19.43
N MET A 189 -13.94 12.69 19.71
CA MET A 189 -14.63 11.91 18.68
C MET A 189 -16.15 11.93 18.86
N VAL A 190 -16.86 11.82 17.75
CA VAL A 190 -18.30 11.62 17.71
C VAL A 190 -18.61 10.33 16.98
N HIS A 191 -19.43 9.48 17.61
CA HIS A 191 -20.15 8.42 16.91
C HIS A 191 -21.49 8.99 16.45
N MET A 192 -21.75 8.95 15.15
CA MET A 192 -22.99 9.43 14.56
C MET A 192 -23.57 8.39 13.60
N PHE A 193 -24.86 8.49 13.33
CA PHE A 193 -25.53 7.78 12.27
C PHE A 193 -25.89 8.75 11.16
N LEU A 194 -25.42 8.50 9.93
CA LEU A 194 -25.71 9.31 8.75
C LEU A 194 -26.77 8.61 7.90
N VAL A 195 -27.72 9.38 7.37
CA VAL A 195 -28.71 8.92 6.37
C VAL A 195 -28.62 9.85 5.17
N SER A 196 -28.49 9.28 3.96
CA SER A 196 -28.49 10.06 2.72
C SER A 196 -29.33 9.44 1.61
N VAL A 197 -29.90 10.32 0.79
CA VAL A 197 -30.67 9.99 -0.42
C VAL A 197 -30.06 10.75 -1.59
N LYS A 198 -29.60 10.00 -2.61
CA LYS A 198 -29.04 10.60 -3.83
C LYS A 198 -30.10 11.40 -4.57
N LYS A 199 -29.73 12.55 -5.13
CA LYS A 199 -30.64 13.40 -5.92
C LYS A 199 -31.20 12.65 -7.14
N GLY A 200 -30.35 11.89 -7.82
CA GLY A 200 -30.73 11.14 -9.03
C GLY A 200 -31.37 12.05 -10.08
N ASP A 201 -32.29 11.49 -10.86
CA ASP A 201 -33.02 12.21 -11.91
C ASP A 201 -34.18 13.07 -11.36
N ASN A 202 -34.60 12.84 -10.11
CA ASN A 202 -35.70 13.55 -9.47
C ASN A 202 -35.32 14.11 -8.09
N PRO A 203 -34.60 15.25 -8.04
CA PRO A 203 -34.14 15.85 -6.78
C PRO A 203 -35.27 16.20 -5.81
N ALA A 204 -36.45 16.56 -6.32
CA ALA A 204 -37.59 16.91 -5.47
C ALA A 204 -38.12 15.69 -4.69
N GLU A 205 -38.18 14.52 -5.34
CA GLU A 205 -38.57 13.26 -4.69
C GLU A 205 -37.51 12.80 -3.68
N ALA A 206 -36.24 12.92 -4.03
CA ALA A 206 -35.13 12.64 -3.12
C ALA A 206 -35.21 13.48 -1.84
N LYS A 207 -35.48 14.79 -1.99
CA LYS A 207 -35.67 15.73 -0.88
C LYS A 207 -36.89 15.38 -0.02
N ALA A 208 -38.04 15.12 -0.63
CA ALA A 208 -39.25 14.74 0.10
C ALA A 208 -39.04 13.44 0.91
N LYS A 209 -38.29 12.48 0.35
CA LYS A 209 -37.99 11.22 1.01
C LYS A 209 -37.12 11.38 2.25
N ILE A 210 -36.02 12.12 2.16
CA ILE A 210 -35.12 12.34 3.30
C ILE A 210 -35.80 13.19 4.39
N GLU A 211 -36.64 14.15 4.01
CA GLU A 211 -37.46 14.93 4.94
C GLU A 211 -38.45 14.03 5.68
N SER A 212 -39.12 13.11 4.98
CA SER A 212 -40.01 12.12 5.58
C SER A 212 -39.27 11.23 6.59
N LEU A 213 -38.12 10.67 6.20
CA LEU A 213 -37.29 9.83 7.09
C LEU A 213 -36.87 10.58 8.36
N ARG A 214 -36.44 11.85 8.23
CA ARG A 214 -36.07 12.70 9.35
C ARG A 214 -37.26 12.97 10.28
N ASN A 215 -38.42 13.28 9.71
CA ASN A 215 -39.64 13.59 10.46
C ASN A 215 -40.16 12.35 11.19
N ASP A 216 -40.13 11.18 10.56
CA ASP A 216 -40.52 9.91 11.17
C ASP A 216 -39.57 9.51 12.31
N TYR A 217 -38.27 9.78 12.18
CA TYR A 217 -37.33 9.61 13.29
C TYR A 217 -37.62 10.59 14.43
N THR A 218 -37.79 11.88 14.12
CA THR A 218 -38.05 12.93 15.12
C THR A 218 -39.36 12.70 15.87
N SER A 219 -40.39 12.19 15.18
CA SER A 219 -41.69 11.81 15.76
C SER A 219 -41.71 10.40 16.36
N LYS A 220 -40.56 9.70 16.40
CA LYS A 220 -40.38 8.35 16.96
C LYS A 220 -41.20 7.25 16.27
N LYS A 221 -41.69 7.48 15.05
CA LYS A 221 -42.33 6.45 14.21
C LYS A 221 -41.30 5.49 13.61
N LEU A 222 -40.07 5.94 13.45
CA LEU A 222 -38.97 5.19 12.87
C LEU A 222 -37.75 5.21 13.79
N THR A 223 -37.10 4.05 13.97
CA THR A 223 -35.89 3.91 14.80
C THR A 223 -34.64 3.82 13.92
N LEU A 224 -33.47 4.15 14.49
CA LEU A 224 -32.20 4.01 13.77
C LEU A 224 -31.90 2.56 13.39
N ASP A 225 -32.29 1.59 14.22
CA ASP A 225 -32.09 0.17 13.90
C ASP A 225 -32.95 -0.28 12.71
N ALA A 226 -34.19 0.22 12.62
CA ALA A 226 -35.03 -0.02 11.45
C ALA A 226 -34.42 0.60 10.19
N MET A 227 -33.91 1.83 10.29
CA MET A 227 -33.19 2.49 9.19
C MET A 227 -31.95 1.70 8.76
N ARG A 228 -31.14 1.26 9.73
CA ARG A 228 -29.93 0.47 9.49
C ARG A 228 -30.24 -0.85 8.79
N ASN A 229 -31.32 -1.53 9.20
CA ASN A 229 -31.74 -2.78 8.57
C ASN A 229 -32.22 -2.59 7.13
N ALA A 230 -33.01 -1.56 6.86
CA ALA A 230 -33.47 -1.26 5.50
C ALA A 230 -32.33 -0.75 4.59
N ALA A 231 -31.35 -0.02 5.13
CA ALA A 231 -30.17 0.42 4.39
C ALA A 231 -29.26 -0.71 3.90
N LYS A 232 -29.42 -1.95 4.39
CA LYS A 232 -28.71 -3.13 3.85
C LYS A 232 -29.10 -3.46 2.41
N ASN A 233 -30.25 -2.96 1.94
CA ASN A 233 -30.65 -3.03 0.53
C ASN A 233 -31.05 -1.64 0.00
N PRO A 234 -30.07 -0.79 -0.37
CA PRO A 234 -30.31 0.59 -0.82
C PRO A 234 -31.20 0.70 -2.06
N ALA A 235 -31.22 -0.32 -2.93
CA ALA A 235 -32.07 -0.33 -4.12
C ALA A 235 -33.56 -0.42 -3.74
N ALA A 236 -33.90 -1.15 -2.69
CA ALA A 236 -35.27 -1.28 -2.19
C ALA A 236 -35.66 -0.14 -1.25
N SER A 237 -34.78 0.23 -0.30
CA SER A 237 -35.06 1.30 0.66
C SER A 237 -34.96 2.69 0.05
N GLY A 238 -34.17 2.84 -1.02
CA GLY A 238 -33.89 4.09 -1.73
C GLY A 238 -33.19 5.14 -0.87
N TYR A 239 -32.41 4.69 0.11
CA TYR A 239 -31.45 5.51 0.86
C TYR A 239 -30.27 4.65 1.30
N VAL A 240 -29.19 5.31 1.67
CA VAL A 240 -28.04 4.71 2.34
C VAL A 240 -27.97 5.28 3.75
N ALA A 241 -27.61 4.44 4.71
CA ALA A 241 -27.42 4.86 6.07
C ALA A 241 -26.36 4.02 6.77
N GLY A 242 -25.64 4.61 7.72
CA GLY A 242 -24.57 3.92 8.43
C GLY A 242 -23.98 4.72 9.57
N ASP A 243 -23.29 3.99 10.44
CA ASP A 243 -22.54 4.53 11.55
C ASP A 243 -21.20 5.11 11.08
N LEU A 244 -20.85 6.28 11.60
CA LEU A 244 -19.61 6.99 11.30
C LEU A 244 -18.95 7.44 12.60
N MET A 245 -17.63 7.27 12.65
CA MET A 245 -16.78 7.90 13.66
C MET A 245 -16.13 9.14 13.04
N LEU A 246 -16.32 10.30 13.67
CA LEU A 246 -15.66 11.54 13.27
C LEU A 246 -14.65 11.97 14.32
N GLU A 247 -13.44 12.29 13.88
CA GLU A 247 -12.44 12.97 14.71
C GLU A 247 -12.57 14.48 14.56
N LYS A 248 -12.46 15.20 15.68
CA LYS A 248 -12.47 16.67 15.69
C LYS A 248 -11.12 17.25 15.29
N THR A 249 -10.70 17.00 14.06
CA THR A 249 -9.43 17.52 13.53
C THR A 249 -9.61 18.10 12.14
N GLU A 250 -8.77 19.09 11.80
CA GLU A 250 -8.76 19.70 10.48
C GLU A 250 -8.34 18.69 9.40
N GLN A 251 -7.38 17.82 9.72
CA GLN A 251 -6.94 16.74 8.84
C GLN A 251 -8.09 15.80 8.48
N TYR A 252 -8.96 15.46 9.44
CA TYR A 252 -10.11 14.60 9.19
C TYR A 252 -11.15 15.30 8.29
N ALA A 253 -11.38 16.60 8.51
CA ALA A 253 -12.26 17.40 7.65
C ALA A 253 -11.76 17.45 6.20
N GLN A 254 -10.45 17.69 6.00
CA GLN A 254 -9.81 17.67 4.68
C GLN A 254 -9.94 16.30 4.00
N ALA A 255 -9.75 15.20 4.73
CA ALA A 255 -9.91 13.85 4.19
C ALA A 255 -11.35 13.57 3.72
N LEU A 256 -12.35 14.17 4.37
CA LEU A 256 -13.76 14.09 3.99
C LEU A 256 -14.16 15.12 2.92
N GLY A 257 -13.27 16.03 2.53
CA GLY A 257 -13.59 17.13 1.61
C GLY A 257 -14.61 18.12 2.18
N VAL A 258 -14.74 18.21 3.51
CA VAL A 258 -15.65 19.14 4.20
C VAL A 258 -14.86 20.24 4.93
N LYS A 259 -15.54 21.35 5.20
CA LYS A 259 -14.96 22.42 6.03
C LYS A 259 -14.87 21.97 7.49
N TYR A 260 -13.82 22.37 8.19
CA TYR A 260 -13.64 22.01 9.60
C TYR A 260 -14.78 22.54 10.48
N GLU A 261 -15.38 23.67 10.14
CA GLU A 261 -16.56 24.23 10.80
C GLU A 261 -17.75 23.27 10.79
N ASN A 262 -17.93 22.48 9.72
CA ASN A 262 -19.00 21.49 9.63
C ASN A 262 -18.78 20.36 10.64
N ILE A 263 -17.54 19.95 10.87
CA ILE A 263 -17.21 18.98 11.92
C ILE A 263 -17.52 19.58 13.29
N LEU A 264 -17.11 20.83 13.54
CA LEU A 264 -17.41 21.51 14.81
C LEU A 264 -18.91 21.60 15.10
N GLU A 265 -19.73 21.77 14.06
CA GLU A 265 -21.19 21.76 14.19
C GLU A 265 -21.72 20.40 14.69
N VAL A 266 -21.26 19.28 14.10
CA VAL A 266 -21.62 17.94 14.58
C VAL A 266 -21.28 17.75 16.06
N PHE A 267 -20.11 18.25 16.49
CA PHE A 267 -19.70 18.20 17.89
C PHE A 267 -20.53 19.09 18.82
N ARG A 268 -21.20 20.13 18.30
CA ARG A 268 -22.15 20.97 19.05
C ARG A 268 -23.56 20.37 19.08
N SER A 269 -23.93 19.55 18.10
CA SER A 269 -25.26 18.92 18.02
C SER A 269 -25.57 18.09 19.27
N GLU A 270 -26.84 18.08 19.65
CA GLU A 270 -27.31 17.29 20.78
C GLU A 270 -27.34 15.80 20.47
N LYS A 271 -27.05 14.97 21.47
CA LYS A 271 -27.15 13.51 21.33
C LYS A 271 -28.60 13.10 21.04
N ASN A 272 -28.77 12.10 20.18
CA ASN A 272 -30.02 11.48 19.76
C ASN A 272 -31.03 12.42 19.06
N LYS A 273 -30.64 13.65 18.72
CA LYS A 273 -31.45 14.55 17.87
C LYS A 273 -30.97 14.48 16.42
N ALA A 274 -31.91 14.51 15.49
CA ALA A 274 -31.58 14.66 14.08
C ALA A 274 -31.08 16.08 13.80
N SER A 275 -30.00 16.18 13.04
CA SER A 275 -29.50 17.44 12.48
C SER A 275 -30.56 18.09 11.60
N GLU A 276 -30.34 19.34 11.20
CA GLU A 276 -31.05 19.89 10.04
C GLU A 276 -30.72 19.11 8.76
N LEU A 277 -31.58 19.27 7.75
CA LEU A 277 -31.34 18.66 6.45
C LEU A 277 -30.19 19.38 5.76
N LEU A 278 -29.18 18.63 5.36
CA LEU A 278 -28.03 19.09 4.60
C LEU A 278 -28.20 18.71 3.13
N GLU A 279 -27.81 19.61 2.23
CA GLU A 279 -27.78 19.39 0.79
C GLU A 279 -26.33 19.43 0.32
N THR A 280 -25.90 18.39 -0.40
CA THR A 280 -24.62 18.36 -1.13
C THR A 280 -24.87 18.51 -2.62
N GLU A 281 -23.83 18.45 -3.44
CA GLU A 281 -23.99 18.42 -4.90
C GLU A 281 -24.78 17.19 -5.36
N VAL A 282 -24.60 16.04 -4.69
CA VAL A 282 -25.05 14.72 -5.17
C VAL A 282 -26.17 14.09 -4.35
N ASP A 283 -26.40 14.55 -3.13
CA ASP A 283 -27.39 13.99 -2.21
C ASP A 283 -28.01 15.01 -1.26
N TYR A 284 -29.03 14.54 -0.54
CA TYR A 284 -29.56 15.16 0.65
C TYR A 284 -29.34 14.22 1.84
N GLN A 285 -28.99 14.77 3.00
CA GLN A 285 -28.62 13.97 4.16
C GLN A 285 -29.00 14.63 5.49
N PHE A 286 -29.21 13.81 6.51
CA PHE A 286 -29.22 14.27 7.91
C PHE A 286 -28.45 13.26 8.75
N TYR A 287 -28.04 13.67 9.95
CA TYR A 287 -27.35 12.80 10.88
C TYR A 287 -27.94 12.85 12.28
N VAL A 288 -27.59 11.84 13.08
CA VAL A 288 -27.90 11.77 14.51
C VAL A 288 -26.61 11.50 15.27
N VAL A 289 -26.26 12.36 16.21
CA VAL A 289 -25.13 12.12 17.11
C VAL A 289 -25.53 11.08 18.15
N LEU A 290 -24.85 9.94 18.19
CA LEU A 290 -25.15 8.85 19.13
C LEU A 290 -24.34 8.99 20.41
N GLU A 291 -23.03 9.18 20.28
CA GLU A 291 -22.11 9.23 21.40
C GLU A 291 -21.00 10.24 21.15
N LYS A 292 -20.46 10.82 22.24
CA LYS A 292 -19.35 11.77 22.20
C LYS A 292 -18.27 11.28 23.13
N TYR A 293 -17.05 11.19 22.62
CA TYR A 293 -15.88 10.78 23.36
C TYR A 293 -14.96 11.99 23.52
N ASN A 294 -14.62 12.30 24.76
CA ASN A 294 -13.68 13.38 25.04
C ASN A 294 -12.25 12.91 24.83
N ALA A 295 -11.40 13.84 24.43
CA ALA A 295 -9.98 13.58 24.32
C ALA A 295 -9.39 13.09 25.66
N LYS A 296 -8.56 12.05 25.59
CA LYS A 296 -7.84 11.53 26.76
C LYS A 296 -6.55 10.83 26.35
N MET A 297 -5.57 10.81 27.24
CA MET A 297 -4.44 9.88 27.12
C MET A 297 -4.94 8.47 27.38
N LEU A 298 -4.53 7.52 26.54
CA LEU A 298 -4.91 6.12 26.67
C LEU A 298 -3.84 5.34 27.44
N GLY A 299 -4.27 4.54 28.40
CA GLY A 299 -3.47 3.52 29.06
C GLY A 299 -3.33 2.26 28.20
N LEU A 300 -2.40 1.38 28.56
CA LEU A 300 -2.18 0.10 27.85
C LEU A 300 -3.45 -0.78 27.79
N SER A 301 -4.29 -0.73 28.82
CA SER A 301 -5.55 -1.50 28.91
C SER A 301 -6.75 -0.79 28.28
N ASP A 302 -6.62 0.47 27.89
CA ASP A 302 -7.70 1.17 27.18
C ASP A 302 -7.79 0.67 25.73
N VAL A 303 -9.00 0.71 25.16
CA VAL A 303 -9.23 0.44 23.74
C VAL A 303 -8.72 1.59 22.88
N VAL A 304 -8.11 1.27 21.73
CA VAL A 304 -7.58 2.30 20.80
C VAL A 304 -8.66 3.10 20.09
N THR A 305 -9.84 2.51 19.93
CA THR A 305 -11.00 3.12 19.28
C THR A 305 -12.27 2.66 19.99
N PRO A 306 -13.22 3.56 20.28
CA PRO A 306 -14.49 3.18 20.87
C PRO A 306 -15.23 2.15 20.00
N GLY A 307 -15.85 1.17 20.63
CA GLY A 307 -16.52 0.04 19.95
C GLY A 307 -15.57 -1.06 19.45
N SER A 308 -14.25 -0.87 19.53
CA SER A 308 -13.26 -1.93 19.28
C SER A 308 -12.98 -2.74 20.55
N THR A 309 -12.53 -3.98 20.38
CA THR A 309 -11.97 -4.82 21.46
C THR A 309 -10.45 -4.72 21.56
N VAL A 310 -9.80 -4.03 20.62
CA VAL A 310 -8.33 -3.93 20.55
C VAL A 310 -7.84 -2.88 21.54
N THR A 311 -7.05 -3.33 22.51
CA THR A 311 -6.37 -2.48 23.48
C THR A 311 -5.15 -1.78 22.89
N VAL A 312 -4.70 -0.69 23.51
CA VAL A 312 -3.41 -0.06 23.20
C VAL A 312 -2.27 -1.07 23.27
N TYR A 313 -2.30 -1.97 24.26
CA TYR A 313 -1.34 -3.06 24.38
C TYR A 313 -1.29 -3.95 23.14
N GLU A 314 -2.44 -4.45 22.69
CA GLU A 314 -2.53 -5.32 21.51
C GLU A 314 -2.15 -4.60 20.23
N TYR A 315 -2.53 -3.33 20.10
CA TYR A 315 -2.15 -2.49 18.98
C TYR A 315 -0.62 -2.31 18.90
N ILE A 316 0.03 -1.96 20.02
CA ILE A 316 1.49 -1.83 20.08
C ILE A 316 2.15 -3.19 19.81
N LYS A 317 1.65 -4.27 20.43
CA LYS A 317 2.14 -5.63 20.23
C LYS A 317 2.14 -6.02 18.76
N ALA A 318 1.02 -5.80 18.07
CA ALA A 318 0.88 -6.11 16.65
C ALA A 318 1.86 -5.29 15.81
N ASN A 319 1.98 -3.98 16.07
CA ASN A 319 2.90 -3.10 15.36
C ASN A 319 4.37 -3.51 15.52
N ILE A 320 4.83 -3.73 16.75
CA ILE A 320 6.21 -4.15 17.04
C ILE A 320 6.46 -5.54 16.44
N THR A 321 5.53 -6.47 16.59
CA THR A 321 5.63 -7.82 16.01
C THR A 321 5.80 -7.75 14.50
N ASN A 322 4.96 -6.96 13.82
CA ASN A 322 5.03 -6.77 12.37
C ASN A 322 6.38 -6.15 11.96
N GLN A 323 6.84 -5.11 12.67
CA GLN A 323 8.15 -4.50 12.40
C GLN A 323 9.30 -5.50 12.55
N LYS A 324 9.28 -6.32 13.61
CA LYS A 324 10.30 -7.36 13.84
C LYS A 324 10.26 -8.44 12.76
N LYS A 325 9.07 -8.90 12.37
CA LYS A 325 8.90 -9.86 11.27
C LYS A 325 9.40 -9.31 9.94
N SER A 326 9.09 -8.05 9.62
CA SER A 326 9.62 -7.39 8.41
C SER A 326 11.15 -7.29 8.44
N ALA A 327 11.74 -6.91 9.58
CA ALA A 327 13.20 -6.86 9.73
C ALA A 327 13.85 -8.25 9.62
N ALA A 328 13.23 -9.27 10.21
CA ALA A 328 13.70 -10.65 10.13
C ALA A 328 13.60 -11.22 8.71
N LEU A 329 12.56 -10.87 7.96
CA LEU A 329 12.43 -11.25 6.56
C LEU A 329 13.56 -10.65 5.71
N LEU A 330 13.85 -9.36 5.86
CA LEU A 330 14.97 -8.71 5.17
C LEU A 330 16.31 -9.36 5.53
N LYS A 331 16.52 -9.66 6.82
CA LYS A 331 17.70 -10.37 7.29
C LYS A 331 17.80 -11.78 6.70
N ALA A 332 16.69 -12.52 6.64
CA ALA A 332 16.65 -13.84 6.05
C ALA A 332 17.05 -13.84 4.57
N VAL A 333 16.58 -12.86 3.79
CA VAL A 333 17.02 -12.66 2.40
C VAL A 333 18.53 -12.45 2.35
N GLN A 334 19.07 -11.55 3.18
CA GLN A 334 20.50 -11.23 3.21
C GLN A 334 21.37 -12.43 3.62
N ASP A 335 20.94 -13.18 4.63
CA ASP A 335 21.69 -14.34 5.13
C ASP A 335 21.69 -15.47 4.08
N ILE A 336 20.54 -15.76 3.46
CA ILE A 336 20.43 -16.71 2.34
C ILE A 336 21.28 -16.26 1.16
N SER A 337 21.20 -14.99 0.75
CA SER A 337 22.03 -14.45 -0.32
C SER A 337 23.51 -14.65 -0.03
N ARG A 338 23.96 -14.35 1.19
CA ARG A 338 25.37 -14.52 1.60
C ARG A 338 25.83 -15.97 1.56
N GLU A 339 24.98 -16.90 1.99
CA GLU A 339 25.26 -18.34 1.92
C GLU A 339 25.38 -18.85 0.48
N LEU A 340 24.55 -18.33 -0.42
CA LEU A 340 24.55 -18.70 -1.83
C LEU A 340 25.64 -17.98 -2.65
N ASN A 341 26.00 -16.74 -2.30
CA ASN A 341 26.91 -15.89 -3.05
C ASN A 341 28.39 -16.20 -2.71
N VAL A 342 28.81 -17.40 -3.12
CA VAL A 342 30.18 -17.90 -3.00
C VAL A 342 30.84 -18.06 -4.38
N PRO A 343 32.18 -18.09 -4.48
CA PRO A 343 32.88 -18.23 -5.76
C PRO A 343 32.50 -19.49 -6.57
N ALA A 344 32.04 -20.54 -5.89
CA ALA A 344 31.53 -21.75 -6.53
C ALA A 344 30.23 -21.50 -7.32
N ASN A 345 29.41 -20.53 -6.89
CA ASN A 345 28.10 -20.25 -7.46
C ASN A 345 28.07 -18.98 -8.31
N VAL A 346 29.05 -18.08 -8.16
CA VAL A 346 29.10 -16.81 -8.88
C VAL A 346 30.49 -16.56 -9.44
N GLU A 347 30.57 -16.34 -10.74
CA GLU A 347 31.77 -15.88 -11.41
C GLU A 347 31.61 -14.40 -11.80
N ARG A 348 32.33 -13.49 -11.13
CA ARG A 348 32.33 -12.06 -11.46
C ARG A 348 33.34 -11.81 -12.59
N LYS A 349 32.88 -11.20 -13.69
CA LYS A 349 33.70 -10.95 -14.89
C LYS A 349 34.44 -9.61 -14.84
N LYS A 350 34.00 -8.69 -13.99
CA LYS A 350 34.59 -7.36 -13.76
C LYS A 350 34.59 -7.04 -12.27
N THR A 351 35.70 -6.51 -11.76
CA THR A 351 35.89 -6.16 -10.34
C THR A 351 36.79 -4.94 -10.19
N GLY A 352 36.75 -4.28 -9.02
CA GLY A 352 37.64 -3.16 -8.70
C GLY A 352 37.53 -1.99 -9.68
N ALA A 353 38.66 -1.37 -10.01
CA ALA A 353 38.72 -0.17 -10.86
C ALA A 353 38.11 -0.38 -12.26
N GLU A 354 38.20 -1.59 -12.83
CA GLU A 354 37.56 -1.90 -14.12
C GLU A 354 36.04 -1.81 -14.03
N LEU A 355 35.46 -2.28 -12.92
CA LEU A 355 34.03 -2.19 -12.68
C LEU A 355 33.62 -0.74 -12.40
N ASP A 356 34.43 0.02 -11.65
CA ASP A 356 34.16 1.42 -11.36
C ASP A 356 34.07 2.27 -12.64
N ALA A 357 35.06 2.10 -13.53
CA ALA A 357 35.09 2.78 -14.82
C ALA A 357 33.87 2.40 -15.70
N LEU A 358 33.42 1.14 -15.62
CA LEU A 358 32.27 0.67 -16.38
C LEU A 358 30.93 1.21 -15.86
N LEU A 359 30.87 1.66 -14.61
CA LEU A 359 29.66 2.13 -13.93
C LEU A 359 29.57 3.66 -13.79
N SER A 360 30.56 4.40 -14.30
CA SER A 360 30.66 5.87 -14.15
C SER A 360 29.69 6.69 -15.01
N TRP A 361 28.79 6.04 -15.74
CA TRP A 361 27.82 6.67 -16.65
C TRP A 361 26.65 7.37 -15.95
#